data_AF-G2T1C6-F1
#
_entry.id   AF-G2T1C6-F1
#
_cell.length_a   1.000
_cell.length_b   1.000
_cell.length_c   1.000
_cell.angle_alpha   90.00
_cell.angle_beta   90.00
_cell.angle_gamma   90.00
#
_symmetry.space_group_name_H-M   'P 1'
#
loop_
_entity.id
_entity.type
_entity.pdbx_description
1 polymer ?
#
loop_
_entity_poly.entity_id
_entity_poly.type
_entity_poly.pdbx_seq_one_letter_code
_entity_poly.pdbx_strand_id
1 'polypeptide(L)'
;MNWLNKLERKFGNWAIPNLIVWLIGAYTIGFVLYQVNPSIIGLLMLSPYHILHGQIWRLITWVFMPTDTNLVYLLIMALFYYQLGTTLERTWGTFRFNVYIFGGMLFTVIGAFLLYGIMYLLNGGVTTEMLLIGTSFSTSYINMSIFLAFACMYPDMQVLLMFIIPIKMKWMAAVYGVLIALSFFETGWAGRMAIFMSLLNFIIFFFSTRNLKRYTPHEVHRRQKFKADMRRPQGYAGGAKHKCAVCGRTELDDPTLEFRFCSKCEGNYEYCQDHLFTHQHIRMS
;
A
#
# COMPACT_ATOMS: atom_id res chain seq x y z
N MET A 1 -3.17 -11.82 10.92
CA MET A 1 -2.94 -10.38 11.11
C MET A 1 -1.81 -9.99 10.18
N ASN A 2 -2.00 -9.01 9.28
CA ASN A 2 -0.91 -8.54 8.42
C ASN A 2 0.28 -8.13 9.30
N TRP A 3 1.49 -8.59 8.96
CA TRP A 3 2.73 -8.20 9.65
C TRP A 3 2.87 -6.67 9.72
N LEU A 4 2.42 -6.00 8.65
CA LEU A 4 2.34 -4.55 8.53
C LEU A 4 1.48 -3.90 9.63
N ASN A 5 0.34 -4.51 10.00
CA ASN A 5 -0.51 -4.01 11.08
C ASN A 5 0.12 -4.23 12.47
N LYS A 6 0.95 -5.28 12.64
CA LYS A 6 1.70 -5.48 13.89
C LYS A 6 2.79 -4.42 14.05
N LEU A 7 3.49 -4.11 12.95
CA LEU A 7 4.50 -3.05 12.94
C LEU A 7 3.87 -1.67 13.13
N GLU A 8 2.72 -1.40 12.49
CA GLU A 8 1.96 -0.17 12.66
C GLU A 8 1.56 0.04 14.13
N ARG A 9 1.12 -1.02 14.82
CA ARG A 9 0.82 -0.95 16.27
C ARG A 9 2.04 -0.69 17.16
N LYS A 10 3.24 -1.08 16.74
CA LYS A 10 4.46 -0.95 17.55
C LYS A 10 5.24 0.33 17.26
N PHE A 11 5.26 0.75 16.00
CA PHE A 11 6.10 1.85 15.50
C PHE A 11 5.30 2.97 14.81
N GLY A 12 3.97 2.94 14.85
CA GLY A 12 3.11 3.95 14.22
C GLY A 12 3.42 5.38 14.64
N ASN A 13 3.83 5.60 15.90
CA ASN A 13 4.17 6.92 16.44
C ASN A 13 5.51 7.48 15.92
N TRP A 14 6.35 6.67 15.25
CA TRP A 14 7.62 7.11 14.67
C TRP A 14 7.53 7.39 13.17
N ALA A 15 6.34 7.30 12.59
CA ALA A 15 6.14 7.60 11.18
C ALA A 15 6.27 9.10 10.92
N ILE A 16 7.10 9.49 9.95
CA ILE A 16 7.32 10.89 9.61
C ILE A 16 6.18 11.36 8.70
N PRO A 17 5.38 12.35 9.10
CA PRO A 17 4.33 12.90 8.24
C PRO A 17 4.94 13.72 7.10
N ASN A 18 4.27 13.71 5.94
CA ASN A 18 4.68 14.42 4.73
C ASN A 18 6.08 14.02 4.26
N LEU A 19 6.40 12.72 4.30
CA LEU A 19 7.73 12.20 3.96
C LEU A 19 8.17 12.62 2.55
N ILE A 20 7.22 12.75 1.62
CA ILE A 20 7.51 13.19 0.25
C ILE A 20 8.13 14.60 0.20
N VAL A 21 7.74 15.51 1.10
CA VAL A 21 8.29 16.87 1.18
C VAL A 21 9.75 16.82 1.60
N TRP A 22 10.08 15.94 2.54
CA TRP A 22 11.47 15.73 2.97
C TRP A 22 12.34 15.16 1.84
N LEU A 23 11.81 14.24 1.02
CA LEU A 23 12.52 13.72 -0.15
C LEU A 23 12.78 14.82 -1.19
N ILE A 24 11.75 15.62 -1.50
CA ILE A 24 11.89 16.74 -2.44
C ILE A 24 12.89 17.78 -1.92
N GLY A 25 12.85 18.07 -0.61
CA GLY A 25 13.85 18.92 0.05
C GLY A 25 15.26 18.37 -0.11
N ALA A 26 15.45 17.06 0.09
CA ALA A 26 16.73 16.40 -0.11
C ALA A 26 17.23 16.52 -1.57
N TYR A 27 16.35 16.33 -2.56
CA TYR A 27 16.70 16.49 -3.98
C TYR A 27 17.09 17.94 -4.31
N THR A 28 16.39 18.91 -3.73
CA THR A 28 16.68 20.33 -3.91
C THR A 28 18.03 20.72 -3.28
N ILE A 29 18.33 20.22 -2.08
CA ILE A 29 19.64 20.39 -1.43
C ILE A 29 20.73 19.76 -2.30
N GLY A 30 20.50 18.55 -2.80
CA GLY A 30 21.37 17.86 -3.75
C GLY A 30 21.71 18.67 -4.98
N PHE A 31 20.69 19.28 -5.57
CA PHE A 31 20.83 20.15 -6.73
C PHE A 31 21.70 21.37 -6.42
N VAL A 32 21.47 22.04 -5.28
CA VAL A 32 22.31 23.19 -4.88
C VAL A 32 23.76 22.76 -4.67
N LEU A 33 23.99 21.62 -4.01
CA LEU A 33 25.34 21.07 -3.81
C LEU A 33 26.03 20.76 -5.14
N TYR A 34 25.30 20.22 -6.13
CA TYR A 34 25.81 20.00 -7.47
C TYR A 34 26.30 21.28 -8.14
N GLN A 35 25.48 22.33 -8.06
CA GLN A 35 25.78 23.62 -8.69
C GLN A 35 26.97 24.32 -8.04
N VAL A 36 27.16 24.16 -6.73
CA VAL A 36 28.29 24.73 -6.00
C VAL A 36 29.58 23.95 -6.27
N ASN A 37 29.52 22.63 -6.19
CA ASN A 37 30.67 21.77 -6.44
C ASN A 37 30.23 20.36 -6.90
N PRO A 38 30.37 20.04 -8.19
CA PRO A 38 30.00 18.73 -8.74
C PRO A 38 30.71 17.55 -8.06
N SER A 39 31.92 17.74 -7.52
CA SER A 39 32.67 16.68 -6.85
C SER A 39 32.00 16.18 -5.57
N ILE A 40 31.15 17.01 -4.93
CA ILE A 40 30.41 16.61 -3.73
C ILE A 40 29.43 15.47 -4.03
N ILE A 41 28.83 15.43 -5.23
CA ILE A 41 27.93 14.33 -5.62
C ILE A 41 28.64 12.97 -5.56
N GLY A 42 29.91 12.93 -5.96
CA GLY A 42 30.72 11.71 -5.92
C GLY A 42 30.89 11.17 -4.49
N LEU A 43 30.78 12.02 -3.46
CA LEU A 43 30.82 11.62 -2.05
C LEU A 43 29.46 11.18 -1.51
N LEU A 44 28.37 11.68 -2.10
CA LEU A 44 27.00 11.37 -1.69
C LEU A 44 26.50 10.06 -2.31
N MET A 45 27.03 9.68 -3.47
CA MET A 45 26.64 8.48 -4.22
C MET A 45 26.77 7.19 -3.40
N LEU A 46 25.82 6.28 -3.59
CA LEU A 46 25.88 4.93 -3.02
C LEU A 46 27.00 4.11 -3.67
N SER A 47 28.07 3.84 -2.95
CA SER A 47 29.16 2.99 -3.45
C SER A 47 29.56 1.93 -2.42
N PRO A 48 29.21 0.65 -2.64
CA PRO A 48 29.54 -0.43 -1.71
C PRO A 48 31.02 -0.51 -1.38
N TYR A 49 31.90 -0.31 -2.37
CA TYR A 49 33.35 -0.28 -2.20
C TYR A 49 33.77 0.72 -1.11
N HIS A 50 33.41 2.01 -1.24
CA HIS A 50 33.82 3.01 -0.25
C HIS A 50 33.13 2.83 1.11
N ILE A 51 31.93 2.25 1.16
CA ILE A 51 31.27 1.94 2.44
C ILE A 51 32.08 0.90 3.22
N LEU A 52 32.57 -0.15 2.54
CA LEU A 52 33.44 -1.15 3.14
C LEU A 52 34.79 -0.57 3.59
N HIS A 53 35.22 0.55 3.00
CA HIS A 53 36.44 1.28 3.38
C HIS A 53 36.18 2.43 4.37
N GLY A 54 35.03 2.45 5.05
CA GLY A 54 34.75 3.37 6.16
C GLY A 54 33.83 4.57 5.84
N GLN A 55 33.34 4.71 4.60
CA GLN A 55 32.42 5.80 4.21
C GLN A 55 30.95 5.44 4.45
N ILE A 56 30.57 5.24 5.71
CA ILE A 56 29.26 4.69 6.13
C ILE A 56 28.10 5.65 5.79
N TRP A 57 28.36 6.97 5.74
CA TRP A 57 27.34 7.98 5.42
C TRP A 57 26.68 7.75 4.05
N ARG A 58 27.38 7.11 3.11
CA ARG A 58 26.88 6.76 1.77
C ARG A 58 25.66 5.86 1.77
N LEU A 59 25.32 5.22 2.89
CA LEU A 59 24.08 4.46 3.05
C LEU A 59 22.83 5.35 3.06
N ILE A 60 22.98 6.63 3.41
CA ILE A 60 21.87 7.59 3.56
C ILE A 60 22.04 8.77 2.59
N THR A 61 23.26 9.23 2.35
CA THR A 61 23.51 10.46 1.58
C THR A 61 23.08 10.40 0.13
N TRP A 62 22.96 9.19 -0.44
CA TRP A 62 22.53 9.02 -1.83
C TRP A 62 21.10 9.50 -2.08
N VAL A 63 20.28 9.61 -1.02
CA VAL A 63 18.93 10.20 -1.10
C VAL A 63 18.98 11.69 -1.48
N PHE A 64 20.10 12.38 -1.22
CA PHE A 64 20.32 13.75 -1.67
C PHE A 64 20.78 13.83 -3.13
N MET A 65 20.88 12.74 -3.89
CA MET A 65 21.20 12.88 -5.31
C MET A 65 20.05 13.58 -6.04
N PRO A 66 20.34 14.70 -6.75
CA PRO A 66 19.31 15.36 -7.56
C PRO A 66 18.83 14.40 -8.63
N THR A 67 17.52 14.41 -8.89
CA THR A 67 16.93 13.60 -9.96
C THR A 67 17.39 14.08 -11.33
N ASP A 68 17.61 15.40 -11.44
CA ASP A 68 18.00 16.08 -12.67
C ASP A 68 18.86 17.29 -12.37
N THR A 69 19.68 17.66 -13.36
CA THR A 69 20.57 18.82 -13.32
C THR A 69 19.94 20.08 -13.92
N ASN A 70 18.73 19.99 -14.48
CA ASN A 70 17.98 21.13 -14.97
C ASN A 70 16.97 21.61 -13.93
N LEU A 71 17.05 22.88 -13.53
CA LEU A 71 16.19 23.48 -12.50
C LEU A 71 14.69 23.40 -12.86
N VAL A 72 14.34 23.70 -14.11
CA VAL A 72 12.93 23.71 -14.56
C VAL A 72 12.37 22.30 -14.47
N TYR A 73 13.13 21.31 -14.95
CA TYR A 73 12.69 19.93 -14.90
C TYR A 73 12.62 19.40 -13.47
N LEU A 74 13.59 19.74 -12.61
CA LEU A 74 13.54 19.40 -11.18
C LEU A 74 12.28 19.95 -10.52
N LEU A 75 11.90 21.21 -10.78
CA LEU A 75 10.69 21.81 -10.22
C LEU A 75 9.42 21.12 -10.72
N ILE A 76 9.34 20.82 -12.03
CA ILE A 76 8.21 20.10 -12.61
C ILE A 76 8.09 18.70 -11.97
N MET A 77 9.20 17.97 -11.86
CA MET A 77 9.23 16.65 -11.23
C MET A 77 8.90 16.72 -9.74
N ALA A 78 9.42 17.71 -9.02
CA ALA A 78 9.12 17.92 -7.61
C ALA A 78 7.62 18.14 -7.38
N LEU A 79 6.97 19.00 -8.19
CA LEU A 79 5.52 19.23 -8.12
C LEU A 79 4.72 17.97 -8.46
N PHE A 80 5.13 17.25 -9.49
CA PHE A 80 4.49 16.00 -9.90
C PHE A 80 4.57 14.95 -8.79
N TYR A 81 5.77 14.66 -8.27
CA TYR A 81 5.97 13.69 -7.21
C TYR A 81 5.37 14.12 -5.87
N TYR A 82 5.31 15.42 -5.57
CA TYR A 82 4.57 15.93 -4.42
C TYR A 82 3.09 15.55 -4.51
N GLN A 83 2.45 15.74 -5.67
CA GLN A 83 1.04 15.39 -5.85
C GLN A 83 0.79 13.87 -5.74
N LEU A 84 1.65 13.06 -6.36
CA LEU A 84 1.56 11.60 -6.26
C LEU A 84 1.78 11.11 -4.83
N GLY A 85 2.87 11.55 -4.19
CA GLY A 85 3.27 11.11 -2.87
C GLY A 85 2.30 11.53 -1.78
N THR A 86 1.79 12.77 -1.80
CA THR A 86 0.77 13.22 -0.83
C THR A 86 -0.53 12.43 -0.96
N THR A 87 -0.95 12.11 -2.18
CA THR A 87 -2.14 11.29 -2.42
C THR A 87 -1.94 9.85 -1.94
N LEU A 88 -0.76 9.25 -2.19
CA LEU A 88 -0.42 7.92 -1.67
C LEU A 88 -0.34 7.91 -0.14
N GLU A 89 0.29 8.90 0.48
CA GLU A 89 0.43 8.98 1.93
C GLU A 89 -0.94 9.11 2.61
N ARG A 90 -1.85 9.93 2.06
CA ARG A 90 -3.22 10.08 2.57
C ARG A 90 -4.05 8.80 2.43
N THR A 91 -3.80 8.01 1.39
CA THR A 91 -4.62 6.83 1.08
C THR A 91 -4.14 5.57 1.79
N TRP A 92 -2.83 5.45 2.02
CA TRP A 92 -2.23 4.34 2.76
C TRP A 92 -2.06 4.62 4.26
N GLY A 93 -2.01 5.89 4.65
CA GLY A 93 -1.61 6.32 5.98
C GLY A 93 -0.09 6.50 6.09
N THR A 94 0.32 7.45 6.91
CA THR A 94 1.72 7.88 7.08
C THR A 94 2.66 6.71 7.39
N PHE A 95 2.30 5.80 8.29
CA PHE A 95 3.15 4.66 8.64
C PHE A 95 3.46 3.75 7.44
N ARG A 96 2.45 3.39 6.66
CA ARG A 96 2.61 2.47 5.53
C ARG A 96 3.42 3.10 4.41
N PHE A 97 3.20 4.39 4.16
CA PHE A 97 4.00 5.15 3.21
C PHE A 97 5.48 5.23 3.63
N ASN A 98 5.77 5.46 4.92
CA ASN A 98 7.13 5.41 5.46
C ASN A 98 7.77 4.03 5.24
N VAL A 99 7.08 2.94 5.59
CA VAL A 99 7.58 1.57 5.38
C VAL A 99 7.86 1.29 3.90
N TYR A 100 7.01 1.81 3.00
CA TYR A 100 7.21 1.66 1.56
C TYR A 100 8.50 2.31 1.09
N ILE A 101 8.68 3.59 1.44
CA ILE A 101 9.81 4.41 1.02
C ILE A 101 11.12 3.93 1.65
N PHE A 102 11.14 3.69 2.97
CA PHE A 102 12.33 3.17 3.66
C PHE A 102 12.65 1.74 3.26
N GLY A 103 11.64 0.91 3.02
CA GLY A 103 11.84 -0.40 2.41
C GLY A 103 12.48 -0.27 1.03
N GLY A 104 12.11 0.76 0.26
CA GLY A 104 12.69 1.06 -1.06
C GLY A 104 14.17 1.33 -0.95
N MET A 105 14.53 2.26 -0.08
CA MET A 105 15.91 2.60 0.21
C MET A 105 16.72 1.37 0.65
N LEU A 106 16.16 0.55 1.54
CA LEU A 106 16.82 -0.65 2.04
C LEU A 106 17.05 -1.69 0.94
N PHE A 107 16.07 -1.95 0.07
CA PHE A 107 16.25 -2.86 -1.06
C PHE A 107 17.24 -2.32 -2.10
N THR A 108 17.29 -1.00 -2.32
CA THR A 108 18.30 -0.36 -3.18
C THR A 108 19.71 -0.58 -2.62
N VAL A 109 19.90 -0.37 -1.31
CA VAL A 109 21.19 -0.60 -0.63
C VAL A 109 21.58 -2.06 -0.71
N ILE A 110 20.69 -2.99 -0.36
CA ILE A 110 20.95 -4.44 -0.45
C ILE A 110 21.27 -4.83 -1.89
N GLY A 111 20.52 -4.32 -2.87
CA GLY A 111 20.75 -4.55 -4.29
C GLY A 111 22.15 -4.13 -4.74
N ALA A 112 22.62 -2.96 -4.31
CA ALA A 112 23.96 -2.47 -4.62
C ALA A 112 25.05 -3.36 -4.00
N PHE A 113 24.88 -3.79 -2.74
CA PHE A 113 25.82 -4.69 -2.07
C PHE A 113 25.85 -6.09 -2.67
N LEU A 114 24.68 -6.65 -3.01
CA LEU A 114 24.59 -7.94 -3.69
C LEU A 114 25.26 -7.90 -5.06
N LEU A 115 25.02 -6.83 -5.84
CA LEU A 115 25.66 -6.64 -7.13
C LEU A 115 27.19 -6.56 -6.97
N TYR A 116 27.67 -5.74 -6.03
CA TYR A 116 29.09 -5.61 -5.74
C TYR A 116 29.72 -6.96 -5.37
N GLY A 117 29.07 -7.74 -4.50
CA GLY A 117 29.56 -9.07 -4.09
C GLY A 117 29.61 -10.07 -5.24
N ILE A 118 28.57 -10.11 -6.09
CA ILE A 118 28.53 -10.99 -7.27
C ILE A 118 29.62 -10.60 -8.26
N MET A 119 29.78 -9.30 -8.54
CA MET A 119 30.81 -8.82 -9.46
C MET A 119 32.22 -9.10 -8.93
N TYR A 120 32.44 -8.95 -7.63
CA TYR A 120 33.71 -9.30 -6.98
C TYR A 120 34.05 -10.79 -7.14
N LEU A 121 33.04 -11.66 -6.97
CA LEU A 121 33.22 -13.11 -7.12
C LEU A 121 33.53 -13.50 -8.58
N LEU A 122 32.84 -12.89 -9.55
CA LEU A 122 32.99 -13.22 -10.97
C LEU A 122 34.29 -12.70 -11.57
N ASN A 123 34.74 -11.50 -11.17
CA ASN A 123 35.93 -10.87 -11.73
C ASN A 123 37.22 -11.16 -10.95
N GLY A 124 37.13 -11.82 -9.79
CA GLY A 124 38.29 -12.18 -8.96
C GLY A 124 39.02 -10.98 -8.36
N GLY A 125 38.39 -9.80 -8.30
CA GLY A 125 39.00 -8.57 -7.82
C GLY A 125 38.09 -7.36 -8.01
N VAL A 126 38.55 -6.18 -7.56
CA VAL A 126 37.82 -4.91 -7.73
C VAL A 126 38.10 -4.35 -9.11
N THR A 127 37.06 -4.17 -9.92
CA THR A 127 37.15 -3.51 -11.24
C THR A 127 36.61 -2.08 -11.17
N THR A 128 36.99 -1.23 -12.13
CA THR A 128 36.50 0.14 -12.27
C THR A 128 34.98 0.22 -12.41
N GLU A 129 34.35 -0.78 -13.01
CA GLU A 129 32.89 -0.89 -13.11
C GLU A 129 32.22 -1.00 -11.73
N MET A 130 32.90 -1.61 -10.74
CA MET A 130 32.37 -1.73 -9.38
C MET A 130 32.34 -0.40 -8.62
N LEU A 131 33.23 0.53 -8.96
CA LEU A 131 33.21 1.89 -8.40
C LEU A 131 32.06 2.73 -8.98
N LEU A 132 31.58 2.38 -10.17
CA LEU A 132 30.50 3.07 -10.88
C LEU A 132 29.12 2.49 -10.59
N ILE A 133 28.99 1.43 -9.76
CA ILE A 133 27.68 0.83 -9.40
C ILE A 133 26.71 1.90 -8.88
N GLY A 134 27.21 2.90 -8.16
CA GLY A 134 26.39 3.98 -7.65
C GLY A 134 25.72 4.86 -8.70
N THR A 135 26.21 4.90 -9.95
CA THR A 135 25.51 5.62 -11.04
C THR A 135 24.22 4.89 -11.42
N SER A 136 24.22 3.58 -11.28
CA SER A 136 23.06 2.75 -11.57
C SER A 136 22.04 2.87 -10.45
N PHE A 137 22.47 2.88 -9.18
CA PHE A 137 21.61 3.00 -8.00
C PHE A 137 21.33 4.45 -7.59
N SER A 138 20.29 5.05 -8.18
CA SER A 138 19.88 6.45 -7.94
C SER A 138 18.49 6.61 -7.32
N THR A 139 18.16 7.86 -6.96
CA THR A 139 16.84 8.29 -6.47
C THR A 139 15.71 8.05 -7.47
N SER A 140 16.04 7.85 -8.76
CA SER A 140 15.12 7.46 -9.82
C SER A 140 14.31 6.20 -9.47
N TYR A 141 14.87 5.26 -8.70
CA TYR A 141 14.13 4.05 -8.29
C TYR A 141 13.03 4.32 -7.27
N ILE A 142 13.24 5.27 -6.35
CA ILE A 142 12.22 5.68 -5.39
C ILE A 142 11.08 6.36 -6.16
N ASN A 143 11.43 7.25 -7.09
CA ASN A 143 10.47 7.94 -7.95
C ASN A 143 9.68 6.97 -8.85
N MET A 144 10.38 5.99 -9.44
CA MET A 144 9.77 4.91 -10.20
C MET A 144 8.78 4.09 -9.37
N SER A 145 9.16 3.72 -8.14
CA SER A 145 8.30 2.90 -7.27
C SER A 145 7.02 3.66 -6.89
N ILE A 146 7.16 4.93 -6.49
CA ILE A 146 6.02 5.84 -6.21
C ILE A 146 5.10 5.95 -7.44
N PHE A 147 5.68 6.15 -8.62
CA PHE A 147 4.93 6.29 -9.86
C PHE A 147 4.12 5.02 -10.18
N LEU A 148 4.75 3.85 -10.09
CA LEU A 148 4.12 2.56 -10.35
C LEU A 148 3.02 2.24 -9.32
N ALA A 149 3.28 2.52 -8.03
CA ALA A 149 2.31 2.46 -6.95
C ALA A 149 1.06 3.29 -7.23
N PHE A 150 1.27 4.54 -7.63
CA PHE A 150 0.16 5.42 -7.97
C PHE A 150 -0.62 4.93 -9.18
N ALA A 151 0.06 4.54 -10.26
CA ALA A 151 -0.59 4.12 -11.48
C ALA A 151 -1.47 2.87 -11.31
N CYS A 152 -1.04 1.93 -10.46
CA CYS A 152 -1.84 0.74 -10.16
C CYS A 152 -3.06 1.03 -9.28
N MET A 153 -3.00 2.05 -8.41
CA MET A 153 -4.13 2.43 -7.56
C MET A 153 -5.12 3.36 -8.25
N TYR A 154 -4.62 4.27 -9.09
CA TYR A 154 -5.39 5.33 -9.73
C TYR A 154 -5.23 5.30 -11.25
N PRO A 155 -5.55 4.18 -11.93
CA PRO A 155 -5.28 4.02 -13.37
C PRO A 155 -6.07 5.01 -14.25
N ASP A 156 -7.25 5.42 -13.81
CA ASP A 156 -8.12 6.36 -14.53
C ASP A 156 -7.91 7.82 -14.13
N MET A 157 -7.06 8.10 -13.13
CA MET A 157 -6.72 9.48 -12.80
C MET A 157 -5.92 10.11 -13.93
N GLN A 158 -6.26 11.35 -14.26
CA GLN A 158 -5.56 12.14 -15.27
C GLN A 158 -4.49 12.98 -14.59
N VAL A 159 -3.29 12.97 -15.16
CA VAL A 159 -2.22 13.90 -14.77
C VAL A 159 -1.80 14.70 -16.00
N LEU A 160 -1.55 15.98 -15.79
CA LEU A 160 -1.12 16.90 -16.84
C LEU A 160 0.38 16.73 -17.08
N LEU A 161 0.75 16.09 -18.19
CA LEU A 161 2.13 15.99 -18.63
C LEU A 161 2.65 17.39 -18.99
N MET A 162 3.72 17.82 -18.32
CA MET A 162 4.29 19.17 -18.41
C MET A 162 3.25 20.29 -18.31
N PHE A 163 2.19 20.09 -17.52
CA PHE A 163 1.07 21.04 -17.39
C PHE A 163 0.26 21.31 -18.68
N ILE A 164 0.49 20.56 -19.77
CA ILE A 164 -0.17 20.78 -21.06
C ILE A 164 -1.12 19.64 -21.43
N ILE A 165 -0.65 18.39 -21.38
CA ILE A 165 -1.39 17.25 -21.96
C ILE A 165 -1.99 16.38 -20.85
N PRO A 166 -3.31 16.31 -20.66
CA PRO A 166 -3.93 15.41 -19.69
C PRO A 166 -3.84 13.96 -20.18
N ILE A 167 -3.06 13.13 -19.49
CA ILE A 167 -2.88 11.70 -19.80
C ILE A 167 -3.35 10.88 -18.62
N LYS A 168 -4.11 9.81 -18.88
CA LYS A 168 -4.50 8.84 -17.84
C LYS A 168 -3.27 8.05 -17.38
N MET A 169 -3.14 7.86 -16.07
CA MET A 169 -2.01 7.15 -15.47
C MET A 169 -1.76 5.75 -16.04
N LYS A 170 -2.81 5.03 -16.45
CA LYS A 170 -2.66 3.70 -17.08
C LYS A 170 -1.84 3.73 -18.38
N TRP A 171 -1.98 4.78 -19.19
CA TRP A 171 -1.21 4.92 -20.42
C TRP A 171 0.24 5.30 -20.11
N MET A 172 0.43 6.18 -19.14
CA MET A 172 1.77 6.57 -18.71
C MET A 172 2.52 5.38 -18.11
N ALA A 173 1.86 4.53 -17.32
CA ALA A 173 2.43 3.30 -16.81
C ALA A 173 2.74 2.26 -17.89
N ALA A 174 1.90 2.16 -18.93
CA ALA A 174 2.19 1.28 -20.07
C ALA A 174 3.45 1.74 -20.81
N VAL A 175 3.56 3.03 -21.14
CA VAL A 175 4.76 3.60 -21.77
C VAL A 175 5.99 3.42 -20.89
N TYR A 176 5.87 3.75 -19.60
CA TYR A 176 6.96 3.62 -18.64
C TYR A 176 7.40 2.16 -18.46
N GLY A 177 6.46 1.22 -18.43
CA GLY A 177 6.75 -0.22 -18.39
C GLY A 177 7.48 -0.72 -19.64
N VAL A 178 7.12 -0.21 -20.83
CA VAL A 178 7.83 -0.51 -22.08
C VAL A 178 9.25 0.05 -22.05
N LEU A 179 9.42 1.30 -21.59
CA LEU A 179 10.75 1.91 -21.45
C LEU A 179 11.64 1.11 -20.48
N ILE A 180 11.08 0.65 -19.36
CA ILE A 180 11.79 -0.23 -18.43
C ILE A 180 12.18 -1.54 -19.12
N ALA A 181 11.25 -2.17 -19.86
CA ALA A 181 11.54 -3.41 -20.56
C ALA A 181 12.66 -3.25 -21.60
N LEU A 182 12.64 -2.17 -22.39
CA LEU A 182 13.73 -1.86 -23.33
C LEU A 182 15.06 -1.64 -22.60
N SER A 183 15.04 -0.83 -21.54
CA SER A 183 16.24 -0.58 -20.72
C SER A 183 16.78 -1.87 -20.07
N PHE A 184 15.91 -2.84 -19.76
CA PHE A 184 16.34 -4.13 -19.22
C PHE A 184 17.16 -4.94 -20.23
N PHE A 185 16.85 -4.86 -21.52
CA PHE A 185 17.62 -5.55 -22.55
C PHE A 185 18.93 -4.82 -22.89
N GLU A 186 18.91 -3.49 -22.93
CA GLU A 186 20.07 -2.66 -23.26
C GLU A 186 21.10 -2.54 -22.12
N THR A 187 20.66 -2.53 -20.87
CA THR A 187 21.57 -2.36 -19.73
C THR A 187 22.28 -3.65 -19.35
N GLY A 188 23.53 -3.50 -18.87
CA GLY A 188 24.30 -4.60 -18.31
C GLY A 188 23.69 -5.16 -17.01
N TRP A 189 24.33 -6.20 -16.45
CA TRP A 189 23.87 -6.86 -15.22
C TRP A 189 23.60 -5.90 -14.05
N ALA A 190 24.38 -4.82 -13.94
CA ALA A 190 24.19 -3.74 -12.97
C ALA A 190 22.80 -3.08 -13.07
N GLY A 191 22.44 -2.63 -14.28
CA GLY A 191 21.15 -1.97 -14.53
C GLY A 191 19.96 -2.92 -14.35
N ARG A 192 20.10 -4.17 -14.81
CA ARG A 192 19.06 -5.21 -14.66
C ARG A 192 18.73 -5.51 -13.21
N MET A 193 19.75 -5.68 -12.37
CA MET A 193 19.57 -5.94 -10.93
C MET A 193 18.91 -4.76 -10.24
N ALA A 194 19.30 -3.54 -10.61
CA ALA A 194 18.76 -2.33 -10.02
C ALA A 194 17.28 -2.12 -10.39
N ILE A 195 16.90 -2.35 -11.66
CA ILE A 195 15.50 -2.40 -12.10
C ILE A 195 14.74 -3.49 -11.33
N PHE A 196 15.30 -4.70 -11.24
CA PHE A 196 14.66 -5.82 -10.56
C PHE A 196 14.40 -5.54 -9.07
N MET A 197 15.37 -4.97 -8.34
CA MET A 197 15.20 -4.60 -6.93
C MET A 197 14.11 -3.54 -6.72
N SER A 198 13.99 -2.58 -7.65
CA SER A 198 12.92 -1.57 -7.57
C SER A 198 11.53 -2.17 -7.80
N LEU A 199 11.39 -3.08 -8.77
CA LEU A 199 10.15 -3.83 -9.00
C LEU A 199 9.84 -4.76 -7.83
N LEU A 200 10.85 -5.39 -7.24
CA LEU A 200 10.69 -6.27 -6.09
C LEU A 200 10.09 -5.52 -4.90
N ASN A 201 10.60 -4.32 -4.58
CA ASN A 201 10.00 -3.49 -3.54
C ASN A 201 8.51 -3.23 -3.82
N PHE A 202 8.22 -2.77 -5.04
CA PHE A 202 6.84 -2.48 -5.44
C PHE A 202 5.95 -3.72 -5.31
N ILE A 203 6.41 -4.89 -5.78
CA ILE A 203 5.68 -6.15 -5.71
C ILE A 203 5.42 -6.55 -4.25
N ILE A 204 6.45 -6.57 -3.40
CA ILE A 204 6.33 -6.92 -1.98
C ILE A 204 5.29 -6.02 -1.30
N PHE A 205 5.38 -4.72 -1.55
CA PHE A 205 4.47 -3.77 -0.92
C PHE A 205 3.05 -3.85 -1.49
N PHE A 206 2.92 -4.04 -2.81
CA PHE A 206 1.62 -4.20 -3.49
C PHE A 206 0.87 -5.42 -2.92
N PHE A 207 1.54 -6.56 -2.79
CA PHE A 207 0.95 -7.76 -2.19
C PHE A 207 0.71 -7.61 -0.68
N SER A 208 1.58 -6.90 0.04
CA SER A 208 1.42 -6.68 1.49
C SER A 208 0.29 -5.71 1.83
N THR A 209 0.00 -4.76 0.94
CA THR A 209 -1.07 -3.75 1.12
C THR A 209 -2.41 -4.25 0.62
N ARG A 210 -2.43 -5.16 -0.38
CA ARG A 210 -3.67 -5.83 -0.77
C ARG A 210 -4.14 -6.70 0.39
N ASN A 211 -5.33 -6.41 0.88
CA ASN A 211 -5.94 -7.17 1.96
C ASN A 211 -6.41 -8.54 1.41
N LEU A 212 -5.48 -9.49 1.24
CA LEU A 212 -5.77 -10.89 0.87
C LEU A 212 -6.73 -11.57 1.87
N LYS A 213 -7.00 -10.94 3.01
CA LYS A 213 -8.06 -11.33 3.95
C LYS A 213 -9.45 -11.48 3.31
N ARG A 214 -9.78 -10.64 2.31
CA ARG A 214 -11.08 -10.71 1.62
C ARG A 214 -11.29 -12.03 0.86
N TYR A 215 -10.21 -12.76 0.58
CA TYR A 215 -10.20 -14.07 -0.06
C TYR A 215 -9.73 -15.19 0.89
N THR A 216 -9.62 -14.92 2.19
CA THR A 216 -9.28 -15.97 3.16
C THR A 216 -10.50 -16.87 3.35
N PRO A 217 -10.37 -18.20 3.24
CA PRO A 217 -11.50 -19.12 3.25
C PRO A 217 -12.38 -18.96 4.50
N HIS A 218 -11.80 -18.57 5.63
CA HIS A 218 -12.51 -18.31 6.88
C HIS A 218 -13.44 -17.08 6.84
N GLU A 219 -13.05 -15.98 6.18
CA GLU A 219 -13.89 -14.78 6.06
C GLU A 219 -14.98 -14.97 4.99
N VAL A 220 -14.67 -15.71 3.91
CA VAL A 220 -15.64 -16.12 2.90
C VAL A 220 -16.68 -17.07 3.51
N HIS A 221 -16.26 -18.06 4.30
CA HIS A 221 -17.15 -18.97 5.00
C HIS A 221 -18.02 -18.22 6.01
N ARG A 222 -17.47 -17.29 6.79
CA ARG A 222 -18.25 -16.45 7.72
C ARG A 222 -19.29 -15.60 6.97
N ARG A 223 -18.93 -15.04 5.82
CA ARG A 223 -19.84 -14.21 5.00
C ARG A 223 -20.92 -15.04 4.31
N GLN A 224 -20.58 -16.26 3.87
CA GLN A 224 -21.55 -17.22 3.34
C GLN A 224 -22.50 -17.70 4.43
N LYS A 225 -21.99 -17.99 5.64
CA LYS A 225 -22.81 -18.39 6.80
C LYS A 225 -23.76 -17.28 7.21
N PHE A 226 -23.29 -16.04 7.32
CA PHE A 226 -24.14 -14.88 7.58
C PHE A 226 -25.19 -14.63 6.48
N LYS A 227 -24.82 -14.81 5.21
CA LYS A 227 -25.74 -14.69 4.07
C LYS A 227 -26.75 -15.86 4.02
N ALA A 228 -26.39 -17.04 4.50
CA ALA A 228 -27.29 -18.18 4.65
C ALA A 228 -28.24 -17.99 5.85
N ASP A 229 -27.75 -17.45 6.96
CA ASP A 229 -28.55 -17.13 8.14
C ASP A 229 -29.54 -15.99 7.86
N MET A 230 -29.17 -14.99 7.06
CA MET A 230 -30.09 -13.95 6.56
C MET A 230 -31.08 -14.45 5.50
N ARG A 231 -30.80 -15.59 4.84
CA ARG A 231 -31.72 -16.24 3.90
C ARG A 231 -32.65 -17.23 4.56
N ARG A 232 -32.46 -17.52 5.86
CA ARG A 232 -33.48 -18.23 6.63
C ARG A 232 -34.70 -17.31 6.70
N PRO A 233 -35.88 -17.73 6.24
CA PRO A 233 -37.09 -16.94 6.42
C PRO A 233 -37.28 -16.73 7.92
N GLN A 234 -37.09 -15.49 8.39
CA GLN A 234 -37.59 -15.04 9.68
C GLN A 234 -39.10 -14.87 9.51
N GLY A 235 -39.80 -15.99 9.55
CA GLY A 235 -41.24 -16.05 9.42
C GLY A 235 -41.73 -17.47 9.65
N TYR A 236 -42.84 -17.57 10.36
CA TYR A 236 -43.62 -18.78 10.50
C TYR A 236 -44.25 -19.17 9.15
N ALA A 237 -44.81 -20.38 9.08
CA ALA A 237 -45.40 -20.92 7.85
C ALA A 237 -46.32 -19.89 7.15
N GLY A 238 -46.17 -19.72 5.84
CA GLY A 238 -46.96 -18.75 5.05
C GLY A 238 -46.37 -17.35 4.93
N GLY A 239 -45.22 -17.05 5.54
CA GLY A 239 -44.58 -15.74 5.47
C GLY A 239 -44.99 -14.78 6.58
N ALA A 240 -45.73 -15.27 7.58
CA ALA A 240 -46.07 -14.53 8.78
C ALA A 240 -44.83 -14.24 9.62
N LYS A 241 -44.58 -12.98 9.95
CA LYS A 241 -43.49 -12.55 10.85
C LYS A 241 -43.83 -12.81 12.31
N HIS A 242 -45.11 -12.75 12.66
CA HIS A 242 -45.61 -12.87 14.03
C HIS A 242 -46.49 -14.10 14.22
N LYS A 243 -46.36 -14.76 15.37
CA LYS A 243 -47.17 -15.93 15.76
C LYS A 243 -47.39 -15.99 17.27
N CYS A 244 -48.64 -16.15 17.70
CA CYS A 244 -48.96 -16.32 19.10
C CYS A 244 -48.50 -17.70 19.62
N ALA A 245 -47.77 -17.72 20.73
CA ALA A 245 -47.29 -18.94 21.37
C ALA A 245 -48.39 -19.82 21.98
N VAL A 246 -49.58 -19.28 22.27
CA VAL A 246 -50.69 -20.00 22.92
C VAL A 246 -51.67 -20.57 21.88
N CYS A 247 -52.24 -19.73 21.03
CA CYS A 247 -53.27 -20.14 20.06
C CYS A 247 -52.74 -20.41 18.64
N GLY A 248 -51.48 -20.08 18.36
CA GLY A 248 -50.85 -20.31 17.06
C GLY A 248 -51.31 -19.39 15.93
N ARG A 249 -52.25 -18.45 16.17
CA ARG A 249 -52.67 -17.43 15.19
C ARG A 249 -51.51 -16.55 14.76
N THR A 250 -51.54 -16.13 13.51
CA THR A 250 -50.53 -15.29 12.86
C THR A 250 -51.14 -13.99 12.36
N GLU A 251 -50.30 -13.03 11.99
CA GLU A 251 -50.75 -11.74 11.38
C GLU A 251 -51.51 -11.90 10.06
N LEU A 252 -51.45 -13.08 9.43
CA LEU A 252 -52.17 -13.39 8.19
C LEU A 252 -53.60 -13.87 8.43
N ASP A 253 -53.93 -14.32 9.65
CA ASP A 253 -55.26 -14.87 9.97
C ASP A 253 -56.29 -13.76 10.22
N ASP A 254 -55.86 -12.63 10.78
CA ASP A 254 -56.70 -11.45 10.99
C ASP A 254 -55.82 -10.17 11.07
N PRO A 255 -56.06 -9.17 10.19
CA PRO A 255 -55.26 -7.94 10.13
C PRO A 255 -55.45 -7.01 11.34
N THR A 256 -56.41 -7.27 12.23
CA THR A 256 -56.66 -6.48 13.44
C THR A 256 -55.88 -6.98 14.66
N LEU A 257 -55.27 -8.17 14.58
CA LEU A 257 -54.51 -8.75 15.69
C LEU A 257 -53.16 -8.06 15.88
N GLU A 258 -52.94 -7.49 17.06
CA GLU A 258 -51.61 -7.04 17.47
C GLU A 258 -50.88 -8.15 18.26
N PHE A 259 -49.59 -8.31 17.96
CA PHE A 259 -48.69 -9.21 18.68
C PHE A 259 -47.75 -8.41 19.57
N ARG A 260 -47.62 -8.81 20.83
CA ARG A 260 -46.75 -8.17 21.82
C ARG A 260 -45.94 -9.20 22.60
N PHE A 261 -44.77 -8.80 23.06
CA PHE A 261 -43.92 -9.61 23.92
C PHE A 261 -44.32 -9.44 25.38
N CYS A 262 -44.27 -10.53 26.14
CA CYS A 262 -44.39 -10.47 27.58
C CYS A 262 -43.01 -10.24 28.20
N SER A 263 -42.85 -9.16 28.98
CA SER A 263 -41.60 -8.83 29.66
C SER A 263 -41.23 -9.78 30.81
N LYS A 264 -42.18 -10.59 31.28
CA LYS A 264 -42.00 -11.52 32.40
C LYS A 264 -41.68 -12.96 31.97
N CYS A 265 -41.85 -13.29 30.69
CA CYS A 265 -41.53 -14.61 30.16
C CYS A 265 -40.05 -14.68 29.77
N GLU A 266 -39.41 -15.82 30.01
CA GLU A 266 -38.04 -16.06 29.57
C GLU A 266 -38.04 -16.59 28.13
N GLY A 267 -37.59 -15.75 27.20
CA GLY A 267 -37.54 -16.04 25.76
C GLY A 267 -38.33 -15.03 24.92
N ASN A 268 -38.09 -15.03 23.61
CA ASN A 268 -38.75 -14.13 22.65
C ASN A 268 -40.09 -14.73 22.19
N TYR A 269 -41.04 -14.91 23.11
CA TYR A 269 -42.39 -15.39 22.79
C TYR A 269 -43.35 -14.23 22.58
N GLU A 270 -44.07 -14.25 21.46
CA GLU A 270 -45.11 -13.28 21.11
C GLU A 270 -46.50 -13.82 21.49
N TYR A 271 -47.37 -12.90 21.94
CA TYR A 271 -48.75 -13.19 22.31
C TYR A 271 -49.69 -12.22 21.59
N CYS A 272 -50.84 -12.71 21.12
CA CYS A 272 -51.90 -11.83 20.60
C CYS A 272 -52.59 -11.08 21.75
N GLN A 273 -53.34 -10.01 21.44
CA GLN A 273 -54.05 -9.18 22.43
C GLN A 273 -54.89 -10.00 23.43
N ASP A 274 -55.57 -11.05 22.96
CA ASP A 274 -56.40 -11.94 23.80
C ASP A 274 -55.60 -12.81 24.79
N HIS A 275 -54.37 -13.17 24.43
CA HIS A 275 -53.52 -14.07 25.22
C HIS A 275 -52.40 -13.35 25.98
N LEU A 276 -52.21 -12.04 25.75
CA LEU A 276 -51.16 -11.26 26.41
C LEU A 276 -51.33 -11.20 27.93
N PHE A 277 -52.57 -11.23 28.43
CA PHE A 277 -52.86 -11.13 29.87
C PHE A 277 -53.35 -12.43 30.51
N THR A 278 -53.61 -13.46 29.71
CA THR A 278 -54.17 -14.75 30.16
C THR A 278 -53.19 -15.92 30.04
N HIS A 279 -52.00 -15.69 29.46
CA HIS A 279 -50.97 -16.73 29.36
C HIS A 279 -50.29 -17.02 30.70
N GLN A 280 -49.86 -18.26 30.87
CA GLN A 280 -49.00 -18.65 31.97
C GLN A 280 -47.55 -18.31 31.62
N HIS A 281 -46.84 -17.62 32.52
CA HIS A 281 -45.46 -17.22 32.27
C HIS A 281 -44.55 -18.44 32.14
N ILE A 282 -43.86 -18.52 31.01
CA ILE A 282 -42.87 -19.55 30.76
C ILE A 282 -41.57 -19.13 31.44
N ARG A 283 -41.07 -19.98 32.34
CA ARG A 283 -39.73 -19.87 32.93
C ARG A 283 -38.92 -21.06 32.44
N MET A 284 -37.70 -20.83 31.99
CA MET A 284 -36.80 -21.92 31.62
C MET A 284 -36.39 -22.62 32.92
N SER A 285 -36.71 -23.91 33.04
CA SER A 285 -36.23 -24.77 34.14
C SER A 285 -34.76 -25.10 33.98
#